data_AF-A0A7S2BLG2-F1
#
_entry.id   AF-A0A7S2BLG2-F1
#
_cell.length_a   1.000
_cell.length_b   1.000
_cell.length_c   1.000
_cell.angle_alpha   90.00
_cell.angle_beta   90.00
_cell.angle_gamma   90.00
#
_symmetry.space_group_name_H-M   'P 1'
#
loop_
_entity.id
_entity.type
_entity.pdbx_description
1 polymer ?
#
loop_
_entity_poly.entity_id
_entity_poly.type
_entity_poly.pdbx_seq_one_letter_code
_entity_poly.pdbx_strand_id
1 'polypeptide(L)'
;MGNNVASVVFCGASFGIVDEDDDGEQPGLQRFDAADGTSKEESEDAFLTEFTSLLQNGGLSVKKHDGDTSKKRLLKLDQDGETLTWGVKASKASSSKHKIDKQDAPFKLRSIVKITRGAFPGKASTKKKAKRCFSIESESGNIYCIETKDSETRDILADGFELMLRKSPNRI
;
A
#
# COMPACT_ATOMS: atom_id res chain seq x y z
N MET A 1 -22.69 -59.35 35.12
CA MET A 1 -21.62 -58.35 35.34
C MET A 1 -21.58 -57.50 34.08
N GLY A 2 -22.16 -56.31 33.95
CA GLY A 2 -22.47 -55.28 34.95
C GLY A 2 -21.46 -54.14 34.82
N ASN A 3 -21.81 -53.12 34.00
CA ASN A 3 -21.34 -51.72 33.94
C ASN A 3 -19.82 -51.43 33.88
N ASN A 4 -19.31 -50.49 33.07
CA ASN A 4 -19.78 -49.11 32.92
C ASN A 4 -19.43 -48.52 31.54
N VAL A 5 -20.39 -47.76 31.03
CA VAL A 5 -20.27 -46.81 29.92
C VAL A 5 -19.72 -45.51 30.50
N ALA A 6 -18.67 -44.97 29.91
CA ALA A 6 -18.33 -43.56 30.03
C ALA A 6 -18.26 -42.98 28.62
N SER A 7 -19.41 -42.45 28.20
CA SER A 7 -19.56 -41.56 27.07
C SER A 7 -18.92 -40.23 27.46
N VAL A 8 -17.94 -39.77 26.70
CA VAL A 8 -17.61 -38.34 26.64
C VAL A 8 -17.73 -37.92 25.20
N VAL A 9 -18.91 -37.41 24.88
CA VAL A 9 -19.16 -36.57 23.72
C VAL A 9 -18.41 -35.26 23.95
N PHE A 10 -17.45 -34.95 23.09
CA PHE A 10 -17.19 -33.56 22.74
C PHE A 10 -17.35 -33.37 21.24
N CYS A 11 -18.35 -32.55 20.96
CA CYS A 11 -18.80 -32.08 19.68
C CYS A 11 -17.77 -31.10 19.09
N GLY A 12 -17.61 -31.12 17.77
CA GLY A 12 -17.25 -29.96 16.97
C GLY A 12 -15.83 -29.39 17.17
N ALA A 13 -14.95 -29.59 16.20
CA ALA A 13 -15.03 -28.79 14.98
C ALA A 13 -13.88 -29.13 14.03
N SER A 14 -14.26 -29.63 12.85
CA SER A 14 -13.47 -29.42 11.64
C SER A 14 -13.61 -27.94 11.28
N PHE A 15 -12.72 -27.08 11.76
CA PHE A 15 -12.53 -25.78 11.12
C PHE A 15 -11.42 -25.92 10.11
N GLY A 16 -11.86 -26.03 8.86
CA GLY A 16 -11.01 -25.94 7.70
C GLY A 16 -10.15 -24.69 7.79
N ILE A 17 -8.92 -24.85 7.30
CA ILE A 17 -8.16 -23.74 6.74
C ILE A 17 -9.11 -23.13 5.71
N VAL A 18 -9.75 -22.03 6.08
CA VAL A 18 -10.38 -21.16 5.10
C VAL A 18 -9.21 -20.45 4.42
N ASP A 19 -8.79 -21.09 3.35
CA ASP A 19 -8.18 -20.46 2.19
C ASP A 19 -9.20 -19.45 1.67
N GLU A 20 -9.25 -18.27 2.30
CA GLU A 20 -9.95 -17.10 1.76
C GLU A 20 -8.97 -16.40 0.81
N ASP A 21 -8.68 -17.09 -0.29
CA ASP A 21 -8.37 -16.47 -1.57
C ASP A 21 -9.60 -15.67 -2.00
N ASP A 22 -9.74 -14.46 -1.46
CA ASP A 22 -10.54 -13.39 -2.07
C ASP A 22 -9.55 -12.43 -2.73
N ASP A 23 -9.03 -12.88 -3.88
CA ASP A 23 -8.45 -12.01 -4.91
C ASP A 23 -9.57 -11.10 -5.43
N GLY A 24 -9.91 -10.10 -4.61
CA GLY A 24 -10.52 -8.88 -5.10
C GLY A 24 -9.55 -8.29 -6.11
N GLU A 25 -9.81 -8.62 -7.38
CA GLU A 25 -9.07 -8.25 -8.57
C GLU A 25 -8.72 -6.76 -8.47
N GLN A 26 -7.48 -6.47 -8.06
CA GLN A 26 -6.97 -5.12 -8.11
C GLN A 26 -6.72 -4.80 -9.58
N PRO A 27 -7.00 -3.57 -10.05
CA PRO A 27 -6.53 -3.18 -11.38
C PRO A 27 -5.02 -3.43 -11.42
N GLY A 28 -4.58 -4.31 -12.32
CA GLY A 28 -3.19 -4.65 -12.46
C GLY A 28 -2.42 -3.41 -12.85
N LEU A 29 -1.47 -2.99 -12.01
CA LEU A 29 -0.45 -2.04 -12.43
C LEU A 29 0.52 -2.82 -13.30
N GLN A 30 0.43 -2.66 -14.61
CA GLN A 30 1.40 -3.23 -15.54
C GLN A 30 2.54 -2.23 -15.74
N ARG A 31 3.78 -2.71 -15.62
CA ARG A 31 4.93 -1.93 -16.05
C ARG A 31 4.93 -1.89 -17.57
N PHE A 32 4.74 -0.71 -18.17
CA PHE A 32 4.84 -0.57 -19.61
C PHE A 32 6.30 -0.68 -20.05
N ASP A 33 6.63 -1.75 -20.76
CA ASP A 33 7.85 -1.82 -21.57
C ASP A 33 7.63 -0.93 -22.80
N ALA A 34 8.48 0.07 -22.97
CA ALA A 34 8.38 1.02 -24.07
C ALA A 34 8.47 0.29 -25.43
N ALA A 35 7.46 0.48 -26.27
CA ALA A 35 7.51 0.06 -27.67
C ALA A 35 8.56 0.90 -28.42
N ASP A 36 9.32 0.22 -29.28
CA ASP A 36 10.43 0.75 -30.10
C ASP A 36 9.95 1.93 -30.98
N GLY A 37 10.20 3.17 -30.53
CA GLY A 37 9.93 4.39 -31.31
C GLY A 37 9.40 5.61 -30.55
N THR A 38 8.93 5.45 -29.31
CA THR A 38 8.43 6.60 -28.50
C THR A 38 9.58 7.26 -27.74
N SER A 39 9.61 8.59 -27.72
CA SER A 39 10.59 9.32 -26.91
C SER A 39 10.45 8.90 -25.44
N LYS A 40 11.57 8.74 -24.72
CA LYS A 40 11.56 8.35 -23.31
C LYS A 40 10.62 9.21 -22.46
N GLU A 41 10.56 10.51 -22.76
CA GLU A 41 9.67 11.45 -22.09
C GLU A 41 8.18 11.17 -22.34
N GLU A 42 7.80 10.81 -23.57
CA GLU A 42 6.40 10.49 -23.89
C GLU A 42 5.93 9.21 -23.18
N SER A 43 6.82 8.24 -23.00
CA SER A 43 6.54 7.01 -22.26
C SER A 43 6.41 7.27 -20.75
N GLU A 44 7.23 8.18 -20.20
CA GLU A 44 7.15 8.61 -18.81
C GLU A 44 5.87 9.41 -18.51
N ASP A 45 5.46 10.30 -19.42
CA ASP A 45 4.22 11.08 -19.30
C ASP A 45 2.96 10.21 -19.42
N ALA A 46 2.96 9.21 -20.31
CA ALA A 46 1.89 8.22 -20.40
C ALA A 46 1.76 7.40 -19.10
N PHE A 47 2.88 6.91 -18.57
CA PHE A 47 2.90 6.19 -17.31
C PHE A 47 2.42 7.05 -16.13
N LEU A 48 2.86 8.31 -16.03
CA LEU A 48 2.39 9.24 -14.99
C LEU A 48 0.88 9.48 -15.07
N THR A 49 0.34 9.63 -16.28
CA THR A 49 -1.09 9.84 -16.48
C THR A 49 -1.89 8.64 -15.98
N GLU A 50 -1.46 7.42 -16.30
CA GLU A 50 -2.13 6.20 -15.84
C GLU A 50 -1.96 6.01 -14.32
N PHE A 51 -0.76 6.23 -13.80
CA PHE A 51 -0.43 6.11 -12.38
C PHE A 51 -1.25 7.07 -11.51
N THR A 52 -1.33 8.34 -11.92
CA THR A 52 -2.12 9.36 -11.20
C THR A 52 -3.60 9.07 -11.28
N SER A 53 -4.11 8.68 -12.45
CA SER A 53 -5.51 8.26 -12.63
C SER A 53 -5.86 7.07 -11.74
N LEU A 54 -4.98 6.07 -11.63
CA LEU A 54 -5.19 4.92 -10.75
C LEU A 54 -5.25 5.34 -9.28
N LEU A 55 -4.33 6.20 -8.83
CA LEU A 55 -4.32 6.68 -7.45
C LEU A 55 -5.53 7.57 -7.12
N GLN A 56 -6.03 8.36 -8.07
CA GLN A 56 -7.19 9.23 -7.88
C GLN A 56 -8.50 8.43 -7.87
N ASN A 57 -8.71 7.58 -8.87
CA ASN A 57 -9.98 6.90 -9.08
C ASN A 57 -10.12 5.66 -8.21
N GLY A 58 -9.14 4.74 -8.28
CA GLY A 58 -9.16 3.48 -7.55
C GLY A 58 -8.49 3.56 -6.17
N GLY A 59 -7.35 4.25 -6.10
CA GLY A 59 -6.41 4.13 -5.00
C GLY A 59 -5.75 2.75 -4.97
N LEU A 60 -4.67 2.63 -4.22
CA LEU A 60 -3.91 1.39 -4.14
C LEU A 60 -3.85 0.85 -2.71
N SER A 61 -4.22 -0.43 -2.55
CA SER A 61 -4.24 -1.04 -1.23
C SER A 61 -2.84 -1.41 -0.79
N VAL A 62 -2.40 -0.81 0.32
CA VAL A 62 -1.09 -1.04 0.91
C VAL A 62 -1.22 -1.35 2.40
N LYS A 63 -0.17 -1.89 2.98
CA LYS A 63 -0.06 -2.10 4.42
C LYS A 63 0.88 -1.04 4.99
N LYS A 64 0.30 -0.07 5.71
CA LYS A 64 1.04 0.99 6.41
C LYS A 64 1.47 0.49 7.78
N HIS A 65 2.73 0.68 8.12
CA HIS A 65 3.33 0.27 9.39
C HIS A 65 3.52 1.48 10.30
N ASP A 66 2.92 1.43 11.48
CA ASP A 66 2.96 2.47 12.51
C ASP A 66 3.47 1.82 13.81
N GLY A 67 4.75 2.02 14.13
CA GLY A 67 5.42 1.27 15.20
C GLY A 67 5.32 -0.24 14.98
N ASP A 68 4.99 -1.03 15.98
CA ASP A 68 4.85 -2.49 15.85
C ASP A 68 3.52 -2.92 15.18
N THR A 69 2.62 -1.98 14.93
CA THR A 69 1.33 -2.26 14.31
C THR A 69 1.37 -2.01 12.81
N SER A 70 0.51 -2.72 12.09
CA SER A 70 0.36 -2.52 10.65
C SER A 70 -1.10 -2.63 10.25
N LYS A 71 -1.56 -1.66 9.46
CA LYS A 71 -2.96 -1.53 9.06
C LYS A 71 -3.05 -1.50 7.54
N LYS A 72 -4.04 -2.22 6.98
CA LYS A 72 -4.36 -2.10 5.55
C LYS A 72 -5.01 -0.74 5.31
N ARG A 73 -4.48 -0.01 4.33
CA ARG A 73 -4.91 1.33 3.92
C ARG A 73 -5.06 1.36 2.41
N LEU A 74 -5.86 2.30 1.94
CA LEU A 74 -6.00 2.62 0.53
C LEU A 74 -5.28 3.94 0.31
N LEU A 75 -4.11 3.90 -0.33
CA LEU A 75 -3.35 5.09 -0.69
C LEU A 75 -4.03 5.74 -1.90
N LYS A 76 -4.49 6.98 -1.76
CA LYS A 76 -5.14 7.73 -2.85
C LYS A 76 -4.42 9.05 -3.09
N LEU A 77 -4.45 9.50 -4.33
CA LEU A 77 -4.10 10.86 -4.71
C LEU A 77 -5.39 11.67 -4.77
N ASP A 78 -5.39 12.87 -4.20
CA ASP A 78 -6.55 13.75 -4.26
C ASP A 78 -6.71 14.34 -5.67
N GLN A 79 -7.87 14.95 -5.94
CA GLN A 79 -8.15 15.57 -7.24
C GLN A 79 -7.22 16.75 -7.55
N ASP A 80 -6.59 17.34 -6.53
CA ASP A 80 -5.56 18.37 -6.70
C ASP A 80 -4.27 17.82 -7.34
N GLY A 81 -4.09 16.49 -7.41
CA GLY A 81 -2.94 15.84 -8.03
C GLY A 81 -1.63 15.96 -7.23
N GLU A 82 -1.66 16.62 -6.08
CA GLU A 82 -0.52 16.90 -5.20
C GLU A 82 -0.66 16.28 -3.81
N THR A 83 -1.86 15.97 -3.33
CA THR A 83 -2.13 15.53 -1.96
C THR A 83 -2.36 14.03 -1.91
N LEU A 84 -1.53 13.31 -1.15
CA LEU A 84 -1.74 11.90 -0.85
C LEU A 84 -2.54 11.73 0.43
N THR A 85 -3.51 10.83 0.40
CA THR A 85 -4.41 10.52 1.51
C THR A 85 -4.44 9.03 1.82
N TRP A 86 -4.68 8.71 3.10
CA TRP A 86 -4.81 7.33 3.58
C TRP A 86 -6.28 7.00 3.82
N GLY A 87 -6.92 6.36 2.84
CA GLY A 87 -8.26 5.82 3.01
C GLY A 87 -8.25 4.57 3.89
N VAL A 88 -9.32 4.37 4.65
CA VAL A 88 -9.68 3.06 5.21
C VAL A 88 -10.41 2.30 4.10
N LYS A 89 -9.98 1.07 3.76
CA LYS A 89 -10.78 0.21 2.88
C LYS A 89 -12.13 0.03 3.57
N ALA A 90 -13.23 0.36 2.88
CA ALA A 90 -14.61 0.33 3.40
C ALA A 90 -15.12 -1.10 3.65
N SER A 91 -14.27 -2.00 4.13
CA SER A 91 -14.66 -3.28 4.70
C SER A 91 -15.29 -3.00 6.07
N LYS A 92 -16.62 -2.85 6.06
CA LYS A 92 -17.53 -2.49 7.16
C LYS A 92 -17.34 -1.07 7.67
N ALA A 93 -18.23 -0.17 7.23
CA ALA A 93 -18.50 1.08 7.90
C ALA A 93 -18.97 0.80 9.34
N SER A 94 -18.04 0.67 10.28
CA SER A 94 -18.38 0.85 11.69
C SER A 94 -18.64 2.33 11.86
N SER A 95 -19.90 2.67 12.16
CA SER A 95 -20.43 3.98 12.51
C SER A 95 -19.79 4.52 13.80
N SER A 96 -18.48 4.68 13.79
CA SER A 96 -17.69 5.18 14.89
C SER A 96 -16.91 6.34 14.34
N LYS A 97 -17.21 7.51 14.89
CA LYS A 97 -16.56 8.82 14.69
C LYS A 97 -15.06 8.64 14.96
N HIS A 98 -14.34 8.05 14.02
CA HIS A 98 -12.95 7.66 14.18
C HIS A 98 -12.15 8.95 14.19
N LYS A 99 -11.50 9.24 15.31
CA LYS A 99 -10.37 10.16 15.33
C LYS A 99 -9.46 9.72 14.18
N ILE A 100 -9.28 10.59 13.19
CA ILE A 100 -8.22 10.41 12.20
C ILE A 100 -6.96 10.34 13.04
N ASP A 101 -6.37 9.14 13.13
CA ASP A 101 -5.09 8.92 13.77
C ASP A 101 -4.14 9.96 13.15
N LYS A 102 -3.45 10.78 13.96
CA LYS A 102 -2.61 11.88 13.43
C LYS A 102 -1.58 11.39 12.38
N GLN A 103 -1.30 10.08 12.36
CA GLN A 103 -0.41 9.41 11.42
C GLN A 103 -1.04 9.02 10.08
N ASP A 104 -2.37 9.08 9.94
CA ASP A 104 -3.10 8.92 8.68
C ASP A 104 -3.49 10.29 8.08
N ALA A 105 -2.85 11.37 8.54
CA ALA A 105 -3.04 12.69 7.98
C ALA A 105 -2.62 12.73 6.49
N PRO A 106 -3.36 13.48 5.65
CA PRO A 106 -2.94 13.79 4.30
C PRO A 106 -1.56 14.45 4.29
N PHE A 107 -0.74 14.14 3.28
CA PHE A 107 0.55 14.80 3.08
C PHE A 107 0.73 15.11 1.60
N LYS A 108 1.47 16.18 1.30
CA LYS A 108 1.66 16.64 -0.07
C LYS A 108 2.88 15.96 -0.70
N LEU A 109 2.81 15.65 -1.99
CA LEU A 109 3.93 15.12 -2.76
C LEU A 109 5.18 16.00 -2.65
N ARG A 110 5.02 17.32 -2.73
CA ARG A 110 6.13 18.26 -2.55
C ARG A 110 6.85 18.15 -1.20
N SER A 111 6.16 17.64 -0.18
CA SER A 111 6.78 17.42 1.13
C SER A 111 7.64 16.15 1.18
N ILE A 112 7.67 15.33 0.13
CA ILE A 112 8.50 14.12 0.08
C ILE A 112 9.95 14.53 -0.21
N VAL A 113 10.84 14.20 0.72
CA VAL A 113 12.28 14.44 0.61
C VAL A 113 12.97 13.24 -0.04
N LYS A 114 12.56 12.03 0.37
CA LYS A 114 13.26 10.81 -0.02
C LYS A 114 12.32 9.61 -0.07
N ILE A 115 12.56 8.75 -1.05
CA ILE A 115 11.92 7.45 -1.18
C ILE A 115 13.01 6.40 -1.05
N THR A 116 12.83 5.44 -0.15
CA THR A 116 13.79 4.36 0.08
C THR A 116 13.12 3.02 -0.13
N ARG A 117 13.63 2.21 -1.05
CA ARG A 117 13.18 0.83 -1.28
C ARG A 117 13.89 -0.10 -0.31
N GLY A 118 13.20 -1.12 0.20
CA GLY A 118 13.79 -2.14 1.07
C GLY A 118 13.25 -2.15 2.49
N ALA A 119 14.06 -2.68 3.41
CA ALA A 119 13.67 -2.80 4.81
C ALA A 119 13.39 -1.43 5.45
N PHE A 120 12.45 -1.39 6.40
CA PHE A 120 12.14 -0.17 7.13
C PHE A 120 13.31 0.25 8.02
N PRO A 121 13.59 1.56 8.13
CA PRO A 121 14.65 2.05 9.00
C PRO A 121 14.40 1.62 10.45
N GLY A 122 15.44 1.08 11.10
CA GLY A 122 15.39 0.65 12.50
C GLY A 122 14.59 -0.63 12.78
N LYS A 123 14.11 -1.36 11.75
CA LYS A 123 13.36 -2.62 11.95
C LYS A 123 14.04 -3.81 11.31
N ALA A 124 14.14 -4.90 12.07
CA ALA A 124 14.50 -6.20 11.52
C ALA A 124 13.38 -6.68 10.59
N SER A 125 13.72 -6.88 9.31
CA SER A 125 12.80 -7.40 8.29
C SER A 125 13.45 -8.58 7.59
N THR A 126 12.65 -9.59 7.27
CA THR A 126 13.14 -10.72 6.47
C THR A 126 13.45 -10.25 5.06
N LYS A 127 14.43 -10.88 4.38
CA LYS A 127 14.80 -10.54 2.99
C LYS A 127 13.60 -10.55 2.05
N LYS A 128 12.65 -11.48 2.24
CA LYS A 128 11.42 -11.60 1.44
C LYS A 128 10.48 -10.41 1.66
N LYS A 129 10.32 -9.97 2.92
CA LYS A 129 9.47 -8.83 3.27
C LYS A 129 10.09 -7.51 2.80
N ALA A 130 11.39 -7.32 2.99
CA ALA A 130 12.12 -6.13 2.54
C ALA A 130 11.93 -5.83 1.04
N LYS A 131 11.85 -6.85 0.18
CA LYS A 131 11.61 -6.68 -1.27
C LYS A 131 10.26 -6.02 -1.61
N ARG A 132 9.28 -6.08 -0.71
CA ARG A 132 7.93 -5.51 -0.89
C ARG A 132 7.72 -4.23 -0.06
N CYS A 133 8.78 -3.76 0.57
CA CYS A 133 8.73 -2.61 1.46
C CYS A 133 9.40 -1.40 0.81
N PHE A 134 8.86 -0.23 1.10
CA PHE A 134 9.49 1.04 0.85
C PHE A 134 9.07 2.05 1.92
N SER A 135 9.83 3.12 2.06
CA SER A 135 9.52 4.20 2.96
C SER A 135 9.56 5.55 2.26
N ILE A 136 8.63 6.42 2.63
CA ILE A 136 8.58 7.81 2.20
C ILE A 136 8.96 8.68 3.39
N GLU A 137 9.99 9.50 3.23
CA GLU A 137 10.41 10.50 4.22
C GLU A 137 9.89 11.87 3.80
N SER A 138 9.19 12.56 4.71
CA SER A 138 8.71 13.92 4.49
C SER A 138 9.61 14.98 5.11
N GLU A 139 9.48 16.23 4.65
CA GLU A 139 10.22 17.41 5.17
C GLU A 139 9.97 17.64 6.66
N SER A 140 8.81 17.24 7.16
CA SER A 140 8.48 17.26 8.59
C SER A 140 9.22 16.20 9.42
N GLY A 141 10.06 15.37 8.80
CA GLY A 141 10.78 14.27 9.43
C GLY A 141 9.92 13.02 9.68
N ASN A 142 8.70 12.95 9.12
CA ASN A 142 7.87 11.75 9.23
C ASN A 142 8.35 10.68 8.23
N ILE A 143 8.42 9.44 8.69
CA ILE A 143 8.74 8.29 7.83
C ILE A 143 7.53 7.39 7.72
N TYR A 144 6.93 7.35 6.53
CA TYR A 144 5.81 6.48 6.20
C TYR A 144 6.34 5.13 5.71
N CYS A 145 6.21 4.09 6.53
CA CYS A 145 6.65 2.73 6.20
C CYS A 145 5.53 1.95 5.50
N ILE A 146 5.74 1.55 4.24
CA ILE A 146 4.70 0.99 3.38
C ILE A 146 5.14 -0.40 2.89
N GLU A 147 4.25 -1.38 3.00
CA GLU A 147 4.41 -2.73 2.45
C GLU A 147 3.33 -3.01 1.40
N THR A 148 3.74 -3.54 0.25
CA THR A 148 2.87 -3.90 -0.89
C THR A 148 2.63 -5.41 -0.97
N LYS A 149 1.73 -5.84 -1.86
CA LYS A 149 1.46 -7.27 -2.14
C LYS A 149 2.72 -8.00 -2.61
N ASP A 150 3.48 -7.37 -3.48
CA ASP A 150 4.65 -7.91 -4.18
C ASP A 150 5.68 -6.81 -4.49
N SER A 151 6.86 -7.24 -4.96
CA SER A 151 7.98 -6.34 -5.25
C SER A 151 7.75 -5.46 -6.48
N GLU A 152 6.95 -5.92 -7.42
CA GLU A 152 6.64 -5.19 -8.66
C GLU A 152 5.77 -3.97 -8.34
N THR A 153 4.68 -4.17 -7.59
CA THR A 153 3.83 -3.09 -7.07
C THR A 153 4.64 -2.07 -6.27
N ARG A 154 5.64 -2.52 -5.48
CA ARG A 154 6.55 -1.61 -4.76
C ARG A 154 7.42 -0.80 -5.73
N ASP A 155 7.95 -1.42 -6.78
CA ASP A 155 8.73 -0.67 -7.79
C ASP A 155 7.86 0.32 -8.53
N ILE A 156 6.66 -0.06 -8.96
CA ILE A 156 5.76 0.83 -9.70
C ILE A 156 5.36 2.04 -8.83
N LEU A 157 5.03 1.83 -7.55
CA LEU A 157 4.75 2.94 -6.64
C LEU A 157 5.97 3.84 -6.43
N ALA A 158 7.13 3.26 -6.16
CA ALA A 158 8.34 4.03 -5.90
C ALA A 158 8.79 4.81 -7.13
N ASP A 159 8.78 4.17 -8.31
CA ASP A 159 9.10 4.78 -9.61
C ASP A 159 8.08 5.87 -9.94
N GLY A 160 6.78 5.61 -9.74
CA GLY A 160 5.70 6.58 -9.94
C GLY A 160 5.87 7.83 -9.08
N PHE A 161 6.10 7.68 -7.78
CA PHE A 161 6.35 8.82 -6.91
C PHE A 161 7.66 9.55 -7.26
N GLU A 162 8.74 8.84 -7.56
CA GLU A 162 10.00 9.48 -7.99
C GLU A 162 9.81 10.28 -9.28
N LEU A 163 9.04 9.75 -10.23
CA LEU A 163 8.76 10.42 -11.49
C LEU A 163 7.84 11.64 -11.29
N MET A 164 6.83 11.54 -10.43
CA MET A 164 6.00 12.68 -10.04
C MET A 164 6.86 13.78 -9.42
N LEU A 165 7.81 13.44 -8.55
CA LEU A 165 8.71 14.42 -7.92
C LEU A 165 9.66 15.08 -8.93
N ARG A 166 10.11 14.34 -9.97
CA ARG A 166 10.96 14.89 -11.04
C ARG A 166 10.21 15.84 -11.97
N LYS A 167 8.96 15.48 -12.32
CA LYS A 167 8.14 16.22 -13.29
C LYS A 167 7.31 17.34 -12.65
N SER A 168 7.18 17.37 -11.32
CA SER A 168 6.50 18.46 -10.60
C SER A 168 7.24 19.79 -10.82
N PRO A 169 6.62 20.78 -11.50
CA PRO A 169 7.30 21.98 -11.99
C PRO A 169 7.68 23.03 -10.91
N ASN A 170 7.61 22.67 -9.62
CA ASN A 170 7.68 23.63 -8.49
C ASN A 170 8.82 23.34 -7.49
N ARG A 171 9.99 22.90 -7.97
CA ARG A 171 11.25 23.06 -7.20
C ARG A 171 11.91 24.36 -7.65
N ILE A 172 11.49 25.48 -7.05
CA ILE A 172 12.24 26.74 -7.02
C ILE A 172 12.78 26.90 -5.61
#